data_AF-A0A2V7TR86-F1
#
_entry.id   AF-A0A2V7TR86-F1
#
_cell.length_a   1.000
_cell.length_b   1.000
_cell.length_c   1.000
_cell.angle_alpha   90.00
_cell.angle_beta   90.00
_cell.angle_gamma   90.00
#
_symmetry.space_group_name_H-M   'P 1'
#
loop_
_entity.id
_entity.type
_entity.pdbx_description
1 polymer ?
#
loop_
_entity_poly.entity_id
_entity_poly.type
_entity_poly.pdbx_seq_one_letter_code
_entity_poly.pdbx_strand_id
1 'polypeptide(L)' 'MDRPRLVRAIGRWDYAALVINGVIGSGIFGLPAVLAGLTGAWSPVAYVLAGIGMLTVVLC' A
#
# COMPACT_ATOMS: atom_id res chain seq x y z
N MET A 1 -1.11 -27.32 -29.14
CA MET A 1 -0.54 -26.16 -28.44
C MET A 1 -1.59 -25.65 -27.46
N ASP A 2 -1.70 -26.33 -26.33
CA ASP A 2 -2.69 -26.01 -25.29
C ASP A 2 -2.35 -24.68 -24.64
N ARG A 3 -3.24 -23.70 -24.81
CA ARG A 3 -3.11 -22.39 -24.16
C ARG A 3 -3.34 -22.60 -22.66
N PRO A 4 -2.42 -22.16 -21.77
CA PRO A 4 -2.62 -22.27 -20.34
C PRO A 4 -3.91 -21.53 -19.98
N ARG A 5 -4.89 -22.27 -19.46
CA ARG A 5 -6.17 -21.70 -19.02
C ARG A 5 -5.88 -20.93 -17.72
N LEU A 6 -6.12 -19.63 -17.71
CA LEU A 6 -5.99 -18.85 -16.48
C LEU A 6 -7.02 -19.37 -15.48
N VAL A 7 -6.53 -20.05 -14.45
CA VAL A 7 -7.35 -20.47 -13.31
C VAL A 7 -7.56 -19.25 -12.43
N ARG A 8 -8.82 -19.03 -12.02
CA ARG A 8 -9.19 -17.96 -11.10
C ARG A 8 -8.74 -18.33 -9.68
N ALA A 9 -7.42 -18.33 -9.47
CA ALA A 9 -6.77 -18.75 -8.23
C ALA A 9 -6.81 -17.67 -7.15
N ILE A 10 -6.87 -16.40 -7.54
CA ILE A 10 -6.88 -15.27 -6.62
C ILE A 10 -8.33 -15.02 -6.15
N GLY A 11 -8.58 -15.28 -4.87
CA GLY A 11 -9.82 -14.92 -4.19
C GLY A 11 -9.81 -13.48 -3.66
N ARG A 12 -10.90 -13.05 -3.00
CA ARG A 12 -10.98 -11.70 -2.41
C ARG A 12 -9.90 -11.44 -1.35
N TRP A 13 -9.51 -12.50 -0.65
CA TRP A 13 -8.56 -12.43 0.47
C TRP A 13 -7.13 -12.40 -0.04
N ASP A 14 -6.82 -13.12 -1.12
CA ASP A 14 -5.53 -13.02 -1.80
C ASP A 14 -5.33 -11.62 -2.38
N TYR A 15 -6.38 -11.05 -2.98
CA TYR A 15 -6.34 -9.68 -3.49
C TYR A 15 -6.10 -8.66 -2.36
N ALA A 16 -6.81 -8.80 -1.24
CA ALA A 16 -6.61 -7.94 -0.07
C ALA A 16 -5.19 -8.10 0.50
N ALA A 17 -4.69 -9.33 0.64
CA ALA A 17 -3.35 -9.61 1.15
C ALA A 17 -2.25 -9.05 0.23
N LEU A 18 -2.45 -9.10 -1.09
CA LEU A 18 -1.56 -8.52 -2.08
C LEU A 18 -1.51 -6.99 -1.98
N VAL A 19 -2.69 -6.35 -1.90
CA VAL A 19 -2.79 -4.89 -1.75
C VAL A 19 -2.16 -4.43 -0.44
N ILE A 20 -2.45 -5.12 0.67
CA ILE A 20 -1.86 -4.82 1.98
C ILE A 20 -0.33 -4.97 1.93
N ASN A 21 0.20 -6.04 1.33
CA ASN A 21 1.65 -6.21 1.17
C ASN A 21 2.30 -5.09 0.36
N GLY A 22 1.68 -4.65 -0.73
CA GLY A 22 2.19 -3.55 -1.56
C GLY A 22 2.17 -2.21 -0.84
N VAL A 23 1.09 -1.91 -0.11
CA VAL A 23 0.92 -0.67 0.67
C VAL A 23 1.92 -0.63 1.82
N ILE A 24 2.09 -1.73 2.57
CA ILE A 24 3.07 -1.80 3.66
C ILE A 24 4.50 -1.69 3.10
N GLY A 25 4.81 -2.44 2.03
CA GLY A 25 6.14 -2.50 1.45
C GLY A 25 6.65 -1.16 0.92
N SER A 26 5.84 -0.47 0.12
CA SER A 26 6.21 0.83 -0.45
C SER A 26 5.94 1.99 0.49
N GLY A 27 4.79 1.96 1.18
CA GLY A 27 4.38 2.96 2.14
C GLY A 27 5.34 3.00 3.30
N ILE A 28 5.27 2.01 4.18
CA ILE A 28 5.84 2.11 5.54
C ILE A 28 7.37 2.10 5.52
N PHE A 29 8.00 1.44 4.55
CA PHE A 29 9.46 1.36 4.50
C PHE A 29 10.12 2.41 3.60
N GLY A 30 9.42 2.93 2.58
CA GLY A 30 10.00 3.91 1.63
C GLY A 30 9.73 5.37 1.99
N LEU A 31 8.47 5.71 2.29
CA LEU A 31 8.05 7.09 2.51
C LEU A 31 8.53 7.76 3.81
N PRO A 32 8.68 7.08 4.97
CA PRO A 32 9.07 7.78 6.19
C PRO A 32 10.52 8.25 6.16
N ALA A 33 11.41 7.59 5.42
CA ALA A 33 12.79 8.06 5.21
C ALA A 33 12.81 9.39 4.45
N VAL A 34 11.98 9.52 3.41
CA VAL A 34 11.83 10.77 2.64
C VAL A 34 11.13 11.84 3.46
N LEU A 35 10.07 11.49 4.18
CA LEU A 35 9.33 12.43 5.03
C LEU A 35 10.16 12.91 6.23
N ALA A 36 10.99 12.06 6.84
CA ALA A 36 11.93 12.46 7.87
C ALA A 36 12.96 13.48 7.36
N GLY A 37 13.41 13.32 6.10
CA GLY A 37 14.31 14.27 5.45
C GLY A 37 13.67 15.64 5.15
N LEU A 38 12.35 15.68 4.89
CA LEU A 38 11.64 16.91 4.51
C LEU A 38 10.96 17.62 5.70
N THR A 39 10.53 16.90 6.73
CA THR A 39 9.64 17.43 7.79
C THR A 39 10.16 17.27 9.22
N GLY A 40 11.33 16.66 9.42
CA GLY A 40 11.94 16.51 10.73
C GLY A 40 11.04 15.76 11.74
N ALA A 41 10.95 16.25 12.97
CA ALA A 41 10.23 15.59 14.08
C ALA A 41 8.70 15.46 13.91
N TRP A 42 8.10 16.16 12.93
CA TRP A 42 6.66 16.11 12.63
C TRP A 42 6.27 15.03 11.61
N SER A 43 7.26 14.29 11.08
CA SER A 43 7.08 13.21 10.11
C SER A 43 5.97 12.19 10.45
N PRO A 44 5.78 11.74 11.72
CA PRO A 44 4.73 10.77 12.04
C PRO A 44 3.31 11.29 11.77
N VAL A 45 3.07 12.58 12.02
CA VAL A 45 1.74 13.19 11.86
C VAL A 45 1.43 13.40 10.38
N ALA A 46 2.41 13.87 9.60
CA ALA A 46 2.27 14.00 8.15
C ALA A 46 2.01 12.64 7.49
N TYR A 47 2.67 11.59 7.99
CA TYR A 47 2.50 10.22 7.51
C TYR A 47 1.08 9.68 7.75
N VAL A 48 0.54 9.90 8.95
CA VAL A 48 -0.83 9.48 9.31
C VAL A 48 -1.87 10.21 8.48
N LEU A 49 -1.71 11.52 8.24
CA LEU A 49 -2.63 12.29 7.39
C LEU A 49 -2.61 11.82 5.92
N ALA A 50 -1.42 11.54 5.37
CA ALA A 50 -1.29 10.98 4.03
C ALA A 50 -1.95 9.58 3.94
N GLY A 51 -1.80 8.76 4.98
CA GLY A 51 -2.45 7.45 5.07
C GLY A 51 -3.98 7.54 5.09
N ILE A 52 -4.56 8.51 5.80
CA ILE A 52 -6.01 8.74 5.83
C ILE A 52 -6.54 9.16 4.45
N GLY A 53 -5.83 10.04 3.75
CA GLY A 53 -6.18 10.42 2.38
C GLY A 53 -6.17 9.21 1.44
N MET A 54 -5.13 8.39 1.49
CA MET A 54 -5.03 7.18 0.68
C MET A 54 -6.12 6.15 1.03
N LEU A 55 -6.50 6.04 2.29
CA LEU A 55 -7.58 5.14 2.73
C LEU A 55 -8.92 5.47 2.07
N THR A 56 -9.23 6.76 1.87
CA THR A 56 -10.46 7.16 1.16
C THR A 56 -10.44 6.74 -0.32
N VAL A 57 -9.27 6.70 -0.96
CA VAL A 57 -9.12 6.23 -2.34
C VAL A 57 -9.27 4.71 -2.41
N VAL A 58 -8.77 3.99 -1.40
CA VAL A 58 -8.86 2.51 -1.35
C VAL A 58 -10.27 2.01 -1.00
N LEU A 59 -11.04 2.81 -0.24
CA LEU A 59 -12.41 2.48 0.17
C LEU A 59 -13.49 2.87 -0.85
N CYS A 60 -13.18 3.75 -1.80
CA CYS A 60 -14.04 4.10 -2.94
C CYS A 60 -13.88 3.08 -4.07
#